data_AF-A0A851GDG2-F1
#
_entry.id   AF-A0A851GDG2-F1
#
_cell.length_a   1.000
_cell.length_b   1.000
_cell.length_c   1.000
_cell.angle_alpha   90.00
_cell.angle_beta   90.00
_cell.angle_gamma   90.00
#
_symmetry.space_group_name_H-M   'P 1'
#
loop_
_entity.id
_entity.type
_entity.pdbx_description
1 polymer ?
#
loop_
_entity_poly.entity_id
_entity_poly.type
_entity_poly.pdbx_seq_one_letter_code
_entity_poly.pdbx_strand_id
1 'polypeptide(L)'
;MMRLLKSNAIRRCRRLLLLVLLVWVLVWCIASLAARAVVAGMVPRIQEKAKRSGVVMGEVHYRTVRVSPWLNGISIRELSLDFDLKPTDRHVLPSSFECETLQLTLTDLFAMKGRIAMEDFEVNFHSSDRPERMPFDRFDDGQLVLGDVPFLAPRQAFHDLLANVKDLFDDNIATGAFEFGGVVQIKLGGSTYPARMFTERDGEAFRLRFSKEDIRALSQRMGLGLAEEQVKVVSLYPLRVPLIASLTVKAKQISVSFHHGDEWKQDALRHLSWSYMLTQTFGAEFAKLVTDAQESKPGNTHDERLMDYNNNAVGRAWVAEKVKIQQIPRMMLEDRRVVLSPEDARSRGEANLLR
;
A
#
# COMPACT_ATOMS: atom_id res chain seq x y z
N MET A 1 -73.40 4.70 10.47
CA MET A 1 -72.58 3.76 11.29
C MET A 1 -71.16 3.53 10.75
N MET A 2 -70.97 3.23 9.46
CA MET A 2 -69.64 2.96 8.86
C MET A 2 -68.58 4.08 9.00
N ARG A 3 -68.97 5.37 8.98
CA ARG A 3 -68.02 6.50 9.14
C ARG A 3 -67.47 6.61 10.58
N LEU A 4 -68.26 6.28 11.60
CA LEU A 4 -67.83 6.34 13.00
C LEU A 4 -66.85 5.22 13.35
N LEU A 5 -67.08 4.00 12.82
CA LEU A 5 -66.17 2.87 12.99
C LEU A 5 -64.79 3.13 12.34
N LYS A 6 -64.76 3.73 11.13
CA LYS A 6 -63.51 4.13 10.47
C LYS A 6 -62.71 5.15 11.29
N SER A 7 -63.38 6.14 11.91
CA SER A 7 -62.71 7.17 12.73
C SER A 7 -62.02 6.59 13.97
N ASN A 8 -62.63 5.61 14.63
CA ASN A 8 -62.05 4.97 15.81
C ASN A 8 -60.89 4.03 15.46
N ALA A 9 -60.98 3.29 14.36
CA ALA A 9 -59.90 2.44 13.87
C ALA A 9 -58.65 3.28 13.51
N ILE A 10 -58.83 4.41 12.81
CA ILE A 10 -57.74 5.32 12.47
C ILE A 10 -57.08 5.91 13.73
N ARG A 11 -57.86 6.31 14.74
CA ARG A 11 -57.32 6.82 16.01
C ARG A 11 -56.54 5.77 16.78
N ARG A 12 -57.00 4.52 16.83
CA ARG A 12 -56.28 3.40 17.47
C ARG A 12 -54.98 3.09 16.74
N CYS A 13 -55.01 3.04 15.40
CA CYS A 13 -53.81 2.81 14.59
C CYS A 13 -52.77 3.92 14.79
N ARG A 14 -53.19 5.20 14.82
CA ARG A 14 -52.29 6.33 15.13
C ARG A 14 -51.66 6.23 16.51
N ARG A 15 -52.45 5.88 17.55
CA ARG A 15 -51.91 5.70 18.92
C ARG A 15 -50.92 4.53 18.99
N LEU A 16 -51.20 3.42 18.31
CA LEU A 16 -50.30 2.28 18.23
C LEU A 16 -48.99 2.65 17.53
N LEU A 17 -49.05 3.35 16.39
CA LEU A 17 -47.87 3.84 15.67
C LEU A 17 -47.04 4.79 16.53
N LEU A 18 -47.68 5.72 17.24
CA LEU A 18 -46.98 6.61 18.18
C LEU A 18 -46.32 5.84 19.32
N LEU A 19 -46.98 4.82 19.87
CA LEU A 19 -46.40 3.98 20.91
C LEU A 19 -45.19 3.19 20.40
N VAL A 20 -45.30 2.58 19.22
CA VAL A 20 -44.17 1.86 18.56
C VAL A 20 -43.01 2.82 18.31
N LEU A 21 -43.28 4.03 17.83
CA LEU A 21 -42.26 5.06 17.62
C LEU A 21 -41.58 5.47 18.93
N LEU A 22 -42.34 5.69 20.01
CA LEU A 22 -41.80 6.05 21.32
C LEU A 22 -40.93 4.94 21.91
N VAL A 23 -41.39 3.68 21.84
CA VAL A 23 -40.61 2.52 22.28
C VAL A 23 -39.33 2.41 21.46
N TRP A 24 -39.40 2.60 20.15
CA TRP A 24 -38.22 2.58 19.28
C TRP A 24 -37.21 3.66 19.64
N VAL A 25 -37.65 4.91 19.84
CA VAL A 25 -36.79 6.02 20.27
C VAL A 25 -36.14 5.71 21.62
N LEU A 26 -36.89 5.16 22.57
CA LEU A 26 -36.35 4.76 23.87
C LEU A 26 -35.26 3.68 23.73
N VAL A 27 -35.52 2.63 22.96
CA VAL A 27 -34.55 1.56 22.69
C VAL A 27 -33.28 2.12 22.03
N TRP A 28 -33.45 3.00 21.04
CA TRP A 28 -32.32 3.63 20.36
C TRP A 28 -31.49 4.53 21.29
N CYS A 29 -32.12 5.29 22.19
CA CYS A 29 -31.43 6.09 23.20
C CYS A 29 -30.63 5.20 24.17
N ILE A 30 -31.23 4.11 24.66
CA ILE A 30 -30.56 3.16 25.56
C ILE A 30 -29.37 2.50 24.84
N ALA A 31 -29.55 2.04 23.61
CA ALA A 31 -28.49 1.45 22.81
C ALA A 31 -27.33 2.43 22.58
N SER A 32 -27.64 3.70 22.34
CA SER A 32 -26.64 4.76 22.14
C SER A 32 -25.79 5.01 23.39
N LEU A 33 -26.40 4.99 24.58
CA LEU A 33 -25.68 5.09 25.85
C LEU A 33 -24.82 3.84 26.12
N ALA A 34 -25.39 2.65 25.88
CA ALA A 34 -24.67 1.39 26.04
C ALA A 34 -23.46 1.30 25.10
N ALA A 35 -23.58 1.74 23.85
CA ALA A 35 -22.48 1.73 22.88
C ALA A 35 -21.28 2.54 23.35
N ARG A 36 -21.48 3.71 23.97
CA ARG A 36 -20.39 4.50 24.56
C ARG A 36 -19.67 3.74 25.67
N ALA A 37 -20.42 3.12 26.57
CA ALA A 37 -19.86 2.32 27.66
C ALA A 37 -19.10 1.08 27.13
N VAL A 38 -19.61 0.43 26.08
CA VAL A 38 -18.95 -0.70 25.42
C VAL A 38 -17.63 -0.27 24.79
N VAL A 39 -17.62 0.82 24.01
CA VAL A 39 -16.39 1.35 23.40
C VAL A 39 -15.37 1.71 24.48
N ALA A 40 -15.77 2.43 25.51
CA ALA A 40 -14.90 2.79 26.64
C ALA A 40 -14.32 1.55 27.37
N GLY A 41 -15.11 0.48 27.51
CA GLY A 41 -14.65 -0.77 28.11
C GLY A 41 -13.77 -1.63 27.19
N MET A 42 -13.89 -1.47 25.87
CA MET A 42 -13.10 -2.20 24.88
C MET A 42 -11.71 -1.58 24.66
N VAL A 43 -11.60 -0.26 24.71
CA VAL A 43 -10.34 0.47 24.47
C VAL A 43 -9.17 -0.08 25.32
N PRO A 44 -9.26 -0.22 26.66
CA PRO A 44 -8.17 -0.76 27.46
C PRO A 44 -7.74 -2.17 27.08
N ARG A 45 -8.70 -3.01 26.65
CA ARG A 45 -8.43 -4.39 26.22
C ARG A 45 -7.72 -4.45 24.87
N ILE A 46 -8.03 -3.50 23.98
CA ILE A 46 -7.34 -3.35 22.69
C ILE A 46 -5.91 -2.87 22.95
N GLN A 47 -5.72 -1.84 23.79
CA GLN A 47 -4.40 -1.34 24.16
C GLN A 47 -3.52 -2.43 24.80
N GLU A 48 -4.07 -3.26 25.71
CA GLU A 48 -3.33 -4.35 26.32
C GLU A 48 -2.86 -5.40 25.30
N LYS A 49 -3.73 -5.75 24.34
CA LYS A 49 -3.37 -6.69 23.26
C LYS A 49 -2.37 -6.11 22.28
N ALA A 50 -2.53 -4.85 21.91
CA ALA A 50 -1.58 -4.13 21.07
C ALA A 50 -0.19 -4.17 21.71
N LYS A 51 -0.11 -3.89 23.02
CA LYS A 51 1.14 -3.94 23.78
C LYS A 51 1.80 -5.32 23.74
N ARG A 52 1.03 -6.41 23.86
CA ARG A 52 1.55 -7.79 23.71
C ARG A 52 2.08 -8.09 22.31
N SER A 53 1.63 -7.33 21.31
CA SER A 53 2.06 -7.43 19.91
C SER A 53 3.19 -6.45 19.58
N GLY A 54 3.77 -5.77 20.59
CA GLY A 54 4.84 -4.80 20.41
C GLY A 54 4.39 -3.37 20.13
N VAL A 55 3.09 -3.08 20.13
CA VAL A 55 2.54 -1.75 19.87
C VAL A 55 2.09 -1.09 21.16
N VAL A 56 2.77 -0.04 21.60
CA VAL A 56 2.34 0.76 22.75
C VAL A 56 1.40 1.84 22.24
N MET A 57 0.15 1.81 22.68
CA MET A 57 -0.85 2.83 22.34
C MET A 57 -0.97 3.84 23.48
N GLY A 58 -1.09 5.11 23.11
CA GLY A 58 -1.41 6.23 23.99
C GLY A 58 -2.89 6.26 24.34
N GLU A 59 -3.35 7.41 24.81
CA GLU A 59 -4.77 7.64 25.04
C GLU A 59 -5.53 7.61 23.71
N VAL A 60 -6.67 6.92 23.69
CA VAL A 60 -7.54 6.83 22.52
C VAL A 60 -8.65 7.86 22.68
N HIS A 61 -8.66 8.86 21.81
CA HIS A 61 -9.66 9.92 21.79
C HIS A 61 -10.68 9.65 20.69
N TYR A 62 -11.94 9.99 20.96
CA TYR A 62 -13.01 9.98 19.96
C TYR A 62 -14.08 10.99 20.33
N ARG A 63 -14.65 11.69 19.34
CA ARG A 63 -15.64 12.75 19.61
C ARG A 63 -17.03 12.19 19.86
N THR A 64 -17.49 11.25 19.03
CA THR A 64 -18.83 10.69 19.15
C THR A 64 -18.89 9.20 18.84
N VAL A 65 -19.76 8.50 19.56
CA VAL A 65 -20.22 7.15 19.23
C VAL A 65 -21.70 7.24 18.92
N ARG A 66 -22.11 6.75 17.75
CA ARG A 66 -23.50 6.74 17.26
C ARG A 66 -23.91 5.30 16.96
N VAL A 67 -25.12 4.93 17.36
CA VAL A 67 -25.74 3.67 16.94
C VAL A 67 -26.65 3.95 15.76
N SER A 68 -26.61 3.10 14.73
CA SER A 68 -27.49 3.26 13.57
C SER A 68 -28.96 3.23 14.02
N PRO A 69 -29.86 3.98 13.35
CA PRO A 69 -31.27 3.95 13.70
C PRO A 69 -31.84 2.53 13.69
N TRP A 70 -31.36 1.68 12.79
CA TRP A 70 -31.77 0.28 12.61
C TRP A 70 -31.10 -0.70 13.58
N LEU A 71 -30.29 -0.22 14.54
CA LEU A 71 -29.57 -1.01 15.55
C LEU A 71 -28.65 -2.10 14.97
N ASN A 72 -28.31 -1.97 13.69
CA ASN A 72 -27.44 -2.89 12.98
C ASN A 72 -26.00 -2.38 12.92
N GLY A 73 -25.63 -1.31 13.62
CA GLY A 73 -24.27 -0.81 13.53
C GLY A 73 -23.91 0.29 14.52
N ILE A 74 -22.61 0.50 14.65
CA ILE A 74 -21.98 1.51 15.50
C ILE A 74 -21.03 2.31 14.63
N SER A 75 -21.06 3.64 14.74
CA SER A 75 -20.12 4.56 14.12
C SER A 75 -19.40 5.36 15.19
N ILE A 76 -18.07 5.36 15.12
CA ILE A 76 -17.17 6.16 15.95
C ILE A 76 -16.60 7.25 15.05
N ARG A 77 -16.63 8.50 15.50
CA ARG A 77 -16.13 9.65 14.72
C ARG A 77 -14.97 10.36 15.39
N GLU A 78 -14.09 10.89 14.55
CA GLU A 78 -12.87 11.63 14.94
C GLU A 78 -12.06 10.81 15.95
N LEU A 79 -11.80 9.55 15.58
CA LEU A 79 -10.97 8.63 16.37
C LEU A 79 -9.51 9.03 16.18
N SER A 80 -8.79 9.32 17.25
CA SER A 80 -7.35 9.56 17.21
C SER A 80 -6.63 8.82 18.34
N LEU A 81 -5.40 8.41 18.07
CA LEU A 81 -4.50 7.83 19.06
C LEU A 81 -3.05 8.01 18.63
N ASP A 82 -2.17 8.21 19.61
CA ASP A 82 -0.73 8.09 19.42
C ASP A 82 -0.28 6.66 19.68
N PHE A 83 0.80 6.23 19.03
CA PHE A 83 1.37 4.90 19.23
C PHE A 83 2.88 4.87 19.00
N ASP A 84 3.49 3.76 19.43
CA ASP A 84 4.90 3.44 19.23
C ASP A 84 5.05 1.94 18.93
N LEU A 85 5.85 1.60 17.91
CA LEU A 85 6.13 0.22 17.49
C LEU A 85 7.40 -0.36 18.12
N LYS A 86 8.30 0.49 18.61
CA LYS A 86 9.60 0.14 19.21
C LYS A 86 9.93 1.16 20.30
N PRO A 87 9.29 1.07 21.49
CA PRO A 87 9.45 2.07 22.53
C PRO A 87 10.88 2.09 23.08
N THR A 88 11.73 2.91 22.46
CA THR A 88 13.10 3.19 22.90
C THR A 88 13.10 4.11 24.12
N ASP A 89 12.12 5.02 24.21
CA ASP A 89 11.83 5.86 25.36
C ASP A 89 10.37 5.63 25.78
N ARG A 90 10.13 5.29 27.05
CA ARG A 90 8.78 5.00 27.56
C ARG A 90 7.86 6.22 27.59
N HIS A 91 8.40 7.42 27.34
CA HIS A 91 7.69 8.68 27.52
C HIS A 91 7.30 9.40 26.23
N VAL A 92 7.71 8.92 25.05
CA VAL A 92 7.36 9.54 23.77
C VAL A 92 6.68 8.52 22.90
N LEU A 93 5.44 8.80 22.49
CA LEU A 93 4.72 8.05 21.46
C LEU A 93 4.79 8.89 20.18
N PRO A 94 5.69 8.58 19.24
CA PRO A 94 6.04 9.53 18.20
C PRO A 94 5.23 9.33 16.91
N SER A 95 4.48 8.24 16.81
CA SER A 95 3.60 7.94 15.67
C SER A 95 2.14 8.23 16.03
N SER A 96 1.32 8.61 15.05
CA SER A 96 -0.09 8.93 15.27
C SER A 96 -1.00 8.28 14.24
N PHE A 97 -2.23 8.02 14.67
CA PHE A 97 -3.31 7.47 13.88
C PHE A 97 -4.55 8.33 14.09
N GLU A 98 -5.17 8.77 13.00
CA GLU A 98 -6.42 9.53 13.01
C GLU A 98 -7.41 8.89 12.03
N CYS A 99 -8.71 8.98 12.31
CA CYS A 99 -9.76 8.48 11.44
C CYS A 99 -11.05 9.27 11.65
N GLU A 100 -11.55 9.87 10.57
CA GLU A 100 -12.78 10.64 10.62
C GLU A 100 -13.97 9.76 11.00
N THR A 101 -14.10 8.58 10.38
CA THR A 101 -15.21 7.67 10.65
C THR A 101 -14.79 6.20 10.64
N LEU A 102 -15.00 5.52 11.77
CA LEU A 102 -14.95 4.07 11.91
C LEU A 102 -16.37 3.52 12.06
N GLN A 103 -16.83 2.68 11.13
CA GLN A 103 -18.15 2.06 11.12
C GLN A 103 -18.05 0.55 11.31
N LEU A 104 -18.90 0.00 12.16
CA LEU A 104 -19.12 -1.42 12.35
C LEU A 104 -20.58 -1.70 12.01
N THR A 105 -20.87 -2.53 11.01
CA THR A 105 -22.23 -2.83 10.56
C THR A 105 -22.46 -4.33 10.54
N LEU A 106 -23.49 -4.82 11.22
CA LEU A 106 -24.01 -6.18 11.12
C LEU A 106 -24.64 -6.37 9.74
N THR A 107 -24.10 -7.31 8.96
CA THR A 107 -24.62 -7.70 7.65
C THR A 107 -25.48 -8.96 7.75
N ASP A 108 -25.20 -9.83 8.73
CA ASP A 108 -25.98 -11.02 9.05
C ASP A 108 -26.19 -11.10 10.56
N LEU A 109 -27.45 -10.92 10.99
CA LEU A 109 -27.84 -10.95 12.40
C LEU A 109 -27.75 -12.35 12.99
N PHE A 110 -28.02 -13.40 12.22
CA PHE A 110 -28.05 -14.78 12.72
C PHE A 110 -26.64 -15.36 12.82
N ALA A 111 -25.80 -15.11 11.80
CA ALA A 111 -24.39 -15.50 11.84
C ALA A 111 -23.53 -14.52 12.68
N MET A 112 -24.10 -13.38 13.09
CA MET A 112 -23.39 -12.29 13.78
C MET A 112 -22.12 -11.88 13.02
N LYS A 113 -22.25 -11.78 11.69
CA LYS A 113 -21.21 -11.29 10.79
C LYS A 113 -21.48 -9.85 10.43
N GLY A 114 -20.41 -9.13 10.10
CA GLY A 114 -20.52 -7.75 9.72
C GLY A 114 -19.41 -7.23 8.87
N ARG A 115 -19.44 -5.91 8.68
CA ARG A 115 -18.50 -5.11 7.96
C ARG A 115 -17.86 -4.12 8.91
N ILE A 116 -16.54 -3.97 8.83
CA ILE A 116 -15.81 -2.87 9.43
C ILE A 116 -15.39 -1.94 8.28
N ALA A 117 -15.66 -0.65 8.39
CA ALA A 117 -15.25 0.34 7.41
C ALA A 117 -14.58 1.51 8.13
N MET A 118 -13.46 2.00 7.59
CA MET A 118 -12.75 3.19 8.04
C MET A 118 -12.62 4.13 6.87
N GLU A 119 -12.99 5.37 7.09
CA GLU A 119 -12.99 6.44 6.09
C GLU A 119 -12.12 7.59 6.59
N ASP A 120 -11.40 8.20 5.66
CA ASP A 120 -10.48 9.32 5.86
C ASP A 120 -9.56 9.10 7.08
N PHE A 121 -8.85 7.96 7.07
CA PHE A 121 -7.83 7.69 8.08
C PHE A 121 -6.46 8.22 7.66
N GLU A 122 -5.72 8.74 8.63
CA GLU A 122 -4.33 9.14 8.48
C GLU A 122 -3.45 8.31 9.39
N VAL A 123 -2.28 7.91 8.90
CA VAL A 123 -1.23 7.25 9.70
C VAL A 123 0.07 7.98 9.47
N ASN A 124 0.68 8.44 10.54
CA ASN A 124 1.97 9.12 10.51
C ASN A 124 2.98 8.34 11.38
N PHE A 125 4.01 7.81 10.74
CA PHE A 125 5.09 7.08 11.40
C PHE A 125 6.26 8.02 11.66
N HIS A 126 6.72 8.04 12.91
CA HIS A 126 8.02 8.62 13.18
C HIS A 126 9.14 7.82 12.50
N SER A 127 10.24 8.50 12.17
CA SER A 127 11.39 7.88 11.51
C SER A 127 12.00 6.69 12.27
N SER A 128 11.89 6.66 13.61
CA SER A 128 12.34 5.55 14.47
C SER A 128 11.44 4.32 14.40
N ASP A 129 10.15 4.54 14.15
CA ASP A 129 9.11 3.53 14.26
C ASP A 129 8.80 2.91 12.90
N ARG A 130 9.13 3.64 11.83
CA ARG A 130 8.92 3.19 10.45
C ARG A 130 9.58 1.81 10.25
N PRO A 131 8.79 0.78 9.89
CA PRO A 131 9.35 -0.52 9.57
C PRO A 131 10.41 -0.40 8.46
N GLU A 132 11.53 -1.11 8.58
CA GLU A 132 12.64 -1.02 7.61
C GLU A 132 12.21 -1.29 6.16
N ARG A 133 11.20 -2.15 5.99
CA ARG A 133 10.63 -2.52 4.69
C ARG A 133 9.49 -1.62 4.24
N MET A 134 8.97 -0.75 5.10
CA MET A 134 7.88 0.15 4.76
C MET A 134 8.49 1.42 4.15
N PRO A 135 8.25 1.67 2.87
CA PRO A 135 8.96 2.75 2.18
C PRO A 135 8.27 4.11 2.30
N PHE A 136 7.15 4.16 3.02
CA PHE A 136 6.36 5.36 3.30
C PHE A 136 6.35 5.60 4.81
N ASP A 137 6.35 6.86 5.21
CA ASP A 137 6.19 7.27 6.61
C ASP A 137 4.84 7.94 6.87
N ARG A 138 4.08 8.27 5.83
CA ARG A 138 2.76 8.86 5.96
C ARG A 138 1.77 8.26 4.98
N PHE A 139 0.56 8.02 5.47
CA PHE A 139 -0.60 7.52 4.75
C PHE A 139 -1.76 8.48 5.01
N ASP A 140 -2.29 9.09 3.96
CA ASP A 140 -3.34 10.11 4.00
C ASP A 140 -4.59 9.60 3.27
N ASP A 141 -5.74 10.24 3.52
CA ASP A 141 -7.03 9.95 2.85
C ASP A 141 -7.36 8.45 2.81
N GLY A 142 -7.07 7.76 3.91
CA GLY A 142 -7.10 6.32 3.97
C GLY A 142 -8.50 5.75 4.05
N GLN A 143 -8.69 4.62 3.38
CA GLN A 143 -9.93 3.85 3.34
C GLN A 143 -9.62 2.38 3.60
N LEU A 144 -10.38 1.77 4.49
CA LEU A 144 -10.29 0.33 4.77
C LEU A 144 -11.70 -0.23 4.89
N VAL A 145 -11.99 -1.32 4.20
CA VAL A 145 -13.23 -2.06 4.31
C VAL A 145 -12.92 -3.53 4.48
N LEU A 146 -13.47 -4.11 5.55
CA LEU A 146 -13.43 -5.52 5.85
C LEU A 146 -14.86 -6.04 5.84
N GLY A 147 -15.18 -6.96 4.94
CA GLY A 147 -16.46 -7.66 4.93
C GLY A 147 -16.40 -8.97 5.71
N ASP A 148 -17.58 -9.51 6.00
CA ASP A 148 -17.80 -10.84 6.61
C ASP A 148 -17.06 -11.11 7.93
N VAL A 149 -16.79 -10.06 8.71
CA VAL A 149 -16.10 -10.13 9.99
C VAL A 149 -16.96 -10.85 11.04
N PRO A 150 -16.50 -11.96 11.65
CA PRO A 150 -17.27 -12.68 12.66
C PRO A 150 -17.21 -11.97 14.02
N PHE A 151 -18.24 -11.21 14.38
CA PHE A 151 -18.25 -10.42 15.63
C PHE A 151 -18.36 -11.26 16.90
N LEU A 152 -18.83 -12.52 16.82
CA LEU A 152 -18.78 -13.47 17.94
C LEU A 152 -17.37 -14.03 18.19
N ALA A 153 -16.47 -13.93 17.21
CA ALA A 153 -15.10 -14.39 17.30
C ALA A 153 -14.10 -13.23 17.06
N PRO A 154 -14.15 -12.14 17.86
CA PRO A 154 -13.38 -10.92 17.59
C PRO A 154 -11.87 -11.15 17.62
N ARG A 155 -11.38 -12.19 18.33
CA ARG A 155 -9.97 -12.59 18.31
C ARG A 155 -9.57 -13.16 16.95
N GLN A 156 -10.40 -14.04 16.39
CA GLN A 156 -10.15 -14.64 15.08
C GLN A 156 -10.24 -13.58 13.99
N ALA A 157 -11.30 -12.76 14.01
CA ALA A 157 -11.47 -11.62 13.11
C ALA A 157 -10.23 -10.70 13.07
N PHE A 158 -9.69 -10.34 14.24
CA PHE A 158 -8.50 -9.51 14.33
C PHE A 158 -7.24 -10.23 13.82
N HIS A 159 -7.09 -11.51 14.11
CA HIS A 159 -6.00 -12.32 13.58
C HIS A 159 -6.06 -12.41 12.04
N ASP A 160 -7.23 -12.67 11.48
CA ASP A 160 -7.44 -12.76 10.02
C ASP A 160 -7.19 -11.42 9.33
N LEU A 161 -7.59 -10.31 9.97
CA LEU A 161 -7.25 -8.97 9.52
C LEU A 161 -5.73 -8.76 9.47
N LEU A 162 -5.03 -9.04 10.57
CA LEU A 162 -3.59 -8.88 10.62
C LEU A 162 -2.88 -9.78 9.60
N ALA A 163 -3.36 -11.02 9.42
CA ALA A 163 -2.85 -11.93 8.41
C ALA A 163 -3.06 -11.36 7.00
N ASN A 164 -4.27 -10.92 6.65
CA ASN A 164 -4.56 -10.32 5.34
C ASN A 164 -3.74 -9.05 5.08
N VAL A 165 -3.57 -8.17 6.07
CA VAL A 165 -2.72 -6.98 5.92
C VAL A 165 -1.27 -7.40 5.73
N LYS A 166 -0.78 -8.36 6.51
CA LYS A 166 0.59 -8.88 6.38
C LYS A 166 0.80 -9.50 5.00
N ASP A 167 -0.07 -10.38 4.55
CA ASP A 167 0.02 -11.08 3.26
C ASP A 167 -0.12 -10.10 2.09
N LEU A 168 -0.94 -9.06 2.24
CA LEU A 168 -1.04 -7.98 1.25
C LEU A 168 0.29 -7.23 1.11
N PHE A 169 1.00 -7.01 2.22
CA PHE A 169 2.26 -6.27 2.20
C PHE A 169 3.49 -7.14 1.89
N ASP A 170 3.47 -8.42 2.24
CA ASP A 170 4.59 -9.33 1.98
C ASP A 170 4.47 -9.97 0.58
N ASP A 171 3.27 -10.47 0.24
CA ASP A 171 3.02 -11.31 -0.93
C ASP A 171 2.11 -10.65 -1.99
N ASN A 172 1.65 -9.43 -1.72
CA ASN A 172 0.75 -8.68 -2.60
C ASN A 172 -0.55 -9.45 -2.90
N ILE A 173 -1.09 -10.11 -1.89
CA ILE A 173 -2.34 -10.87 -1.95
C ILE A 173 -3.09 -10.79 -0.62
N ALA A 174 -4.39 -10.52 -0.69
CA ALA A 174 -5.32 -10.66 0.44
C ALA A 174 -6.54 -11.45 -0.01
N THR A 175 -7.13 -12.23 0.90
CA THR A 175 -8.32 -13.05 0.60
C THR A 175 -9.54 -12.57 1.37
N GLY A 176 -10.73 -12.83 0.81
CA GLY A 176 -12.00 -12.36 1.38
C GLY A 176 -12.33 -10.92 0.99
N ALA A 177 -13.38 -10.36 1.61
CA ALA A 177 -13.82 -9.00 1.34
C ALA A 177 -12.89 -7.98 2.02
N PHE A 178 -11.85 -7.55 1.30
CA PHE A 178 -10.83 -6.63 1.79
C PHE A 178 -10.60 -5.51 0.77
N GLU A 179 -11.02 -4.29 1.09
CA GLU A 179 -10.68 -3.11 0.29
C GLU A 179 -9.81 -2.19 1.14
N PHE A 180 -8.72 -1.71 0.58
CA PHE A 180 -7.80 -0.81 1.23
C PHE A 180 -7.28 0.20 0.23
N GLY A 181 -7.16 1.47 0.62
CA GLY A 181 -6.55 2.48 -0.24
C GLY A 181 -6.31 3.79 0.48
N GLY A 182 -5.63 4.70 -0.20
CA GLY A 182 -5.28 6.02 0.31
C GLY A 182 -4.11 6.62 -0.47
N VAL A 183 -3.57 7.73 0.01
CA VAL A 183 -2.43 8.43 -0.57
C VAL A 183 -1.21 8.22 0.29
N VAL A 184 -0.14 7.65 -0.27
CA VAL A 184 1.13 7.50 0.44
C VAL A 184 2.12 8.57 0.03
N GLN A 185 2.95 8.97 0.98
CA GLN A 185 4.04 9.93 0.75
C GLN A 185 5.35 9.19 0.43
N ILE A 186 5.78 9.24 -0.82
CA ILE A 186 7.01 8.59 -1.29
C ILE A 186 8.17 9.57 -1.22
N LYS A 187 9.19 9.27 -0.38
CA LYS A 187 10.40 10.10 -0.26
C LYS A 187 11.49 9.65 -1.22
N LEU A 188 11.84 10.50 -2.17
CA LEU A 188 12.88 10.24 -3.18
C LEU A 188 13.73 11.48 -3.40
N GLY A 189 15.05 11.35 -3.27
CA GLY A 189 16.00 12.46 -3.51
C GLY A 189 15.76 13.67 -2.59
N GLY A 190 15.30 13.47 -1.36
CA GLY A 190 14.98 14.54 -0.41
C GLY A 190 13.64 15.25 -0.66
N SER A 191 12.93 14.90 -1.73
CA SER A 191 11.57 15.38 -2.02
C SER A 191 10.52 14.33 -1.67
N THR A 192 9.31 14.78 -1.37
CA THR A 192 8.16 13.92 -1.08
C THR A 192 7.15 14.01 -2.21
N TYR A 193 6.65 12.86 -2.66
CA TYR A 193 5.68 12.78 -3.74
C TYR A 193 4.47 11.95 -3.32
N PRO A 194 3.23 12.48 -3.45
CA PRO A 194 2.03 11.72 -3.16
C PRO A 194 1.77 10.70 -4.29
N ALA A 195 1.32 9.50 -3.92
CA ALA A 195 0.82 8.50 -4.86
C ALA A 195 -0.35 7.72 -4.26
N ARG A 196 -1.44 7.55 -5.01
CA ARG A 196 -2.60 6.79 -4.57
C ARG A 196 -2.32 5.30 -4.66
N MET A 197 -2.36 4.64 -3.50
CA MET A 197 -2.27 3.18 -3.36
C MET A 197 -3.66 2.62 -3.07
N PHE A 198 -4.01 1.48 -3.67
CA PHE A 198 -5.32 0.85 -3.45
C PHE A 198 -5.27 -0.65 -3.73
N THR A 199 -6.26 -1.39 -3.25
CA THR A 199 -6.47 -2.79 -3.59
C THR A 199 -7.36 -2.92 -4.80
N GLU A 200 -6.94 -3.74 -5.76
CA GLU A 200 -7.71 -4.13 -6.93
C GLU A 200 -8.10 -5.60 -6.81
N ARG A 201 -9.34 -5.94 -7.14
CA ARG A 201 -9.80 -7.33 -7.14
C ARG A 201 -9.24 -8.06 -8.36
N ASP A 202 -8.58 -9.19 -8.11
CA ASP A 202 -8.01 -10.10 -9.11
C ASP A 202 -8.54 -11.52 -8.83
N GLY A 203 -9.67 -11.85 -9.45
CA GLY A 203 -10.42 -13.08 -9.18
C GLY A 203 -11.01 -13.12 -7.76
N GLU A 204 -10.55 -14.08 -6.96
CA GLU A 204 -10.96 -14.26 -5.55
C GLU A 204 -10.06 -13.51 -4.56
N ALA A 205 -8.96 -12.93 -5.04
CA ALA A 205 -8.02 -12.20 -4.23
C ALA A 205 -8.07 -10.69 -4.47
N PHE A 206 -7.51 -9.95 -3.55
CA PHE A 206 -7.22 -8.53 -3.67
C PHE A 206 -5.71 -8.32 -3.73
N ARG A 207 -5.26 -7.41 -4.57
CA ARG A 207 -3.84 -7.09 -4.73
C ARG A 207 -3.62 -5.59 -4.62
N LEU A 208 -2.51 -5.20 -4.01
CA LEU A 208 -2.12 -3.81 -3.87
C LEU A 208 -1.62 -3.26 -5.21
N ARG A 209 -2.04 -2.04 -5.52
CA ARG A 209 -1.76 -1.29 -6.75
C ARG A 209 -1.44 0.16 -6.44
N PHE A 210 -0.65 0.77 -7.32
CA PHE A 210 -0.59 2.22 -7.44
C PHE A 210 -1.43 2.68 -8.62
N SER A 211 -1.96 3.90 -8.52
CA SER A 211 -2.50 4.63 -9.66
C SER A 211 -1.42 4.79 -10.73
N LYS A 212 -1.71 4.37 -11.97
CA LYS A 212 -0.76 4.49 -13.09
C LYS A 212 -0.49 5.95 -13.42
N GLU A 213 -1.51 6.80 -13.29
CA GLU A 213 -1.44 8.24 -13.49
C GLU A 213 -0.45 8.88 -12.52
N ASP A 214 -0.48 8.47 -11.24
CA ASP A 214 0.42 9.00 -10.22
C ASP A 214 1.85 8.51 -10.43
N ILE A 215 2.06 7.26 -10.82
CA ILE A 215 3.38 6.74 -11.17
C ILE A 215 3.94 7.46 -12.40
N ARG A 216 3.10 7.77 -13.40
CA ARG A 216 3.50 8.55 -14.58
C ARG A 216 3.89 9.98 -14.19
N ALA A 217 3.09 10.63 -13.33
CA ALA A 217 3.39 11.97 -12.82
C ALA A 217 4.68 11.99 -11.99
N LEU A 218 4.90 10.99 -11.13
CA LEU A 218 6.12 10.80 -10.36
C LEU A 218 7.33 10.66 -11.28
N SER A 219 7.24 9.78 -12.28
CA SER A 219 8.27 9.55 -13.30
C SER A 219 8.67 10.83 -14.03
N GLN A 220 7.68 11.63 -14.45
CA GLN A 220 7.91 12.90 -15.14
C GLN A 220 8.60 13.93 -14.24
N ARG A 221 8.11 14.11 -13.00
CA ARG A 221 8.68 15.07 -12.04
C ARG A 221 10.12 14.74 -11.65
N MET A 222 10.43 13.45 -11.55
CA MET A 222 11.77 12.97 -11.25
C MET A 222 12.70 12.91 -12.47
N GLY A 223 12.18 13.15 -13.68
CA GLY A 223 12.93 12.98 -14.92
C GLY A 223 13.43 11.56 -15.13
N LEU A 224 12.68 10.55 -14.64
CA LEU A 224 13.02 9.13 -14.83
C LEU A 224 12.66 8.66 -16.24
N GLY A 225 11.60 9.23 -16.83
CA GLY A 225 11.19 8.91 -18.20
C GLY A 225 10.87 7.43 -18.39
N LEU A 226 10.18 6.82 -17.41
CA LEU A 226 9.72 5.42 -17.43
C LEU A 226 8.85 5.16 -18.67
N ALA A 227 9.04 4.01 -19.32
CA ALA A 227 8.17 3.54 -20.39
C ALA A 227 6.77 3.15 -19.86
N GLU A 228 5.75 3.10 -20.72
CA GLU A 228 4.37 2.78 -20.31
C GLU A 228 4.25 1.35 -19.74
N GLU A 229 4.93 0.36 -20.32
CA GLU A 229 4.96 -0.99 -19.75
C GLU A 229 5.67 -1.01 -18.39
N GLN A 230 6.68 -0.16 -18.20
CA GLN A 230 7.33 -0.04 -16.89
C GLN A 230 6.41 0.63 -15.87
N VAL A 231 5.65 1.67 -16.23
CA VAL A 231 4.60 2.26 -15.37
C VAL A 231 3.61 1.18 -14.95
N LYS A 232 3.19 0.33 -15.88
CA LYS A 232 2.31 -0.80 -15.59
C LYS A 232 2.97 -1.79 -14.63
N VAL A 233 4.20 -2.25 -14.87
CA VAL A 233 4.90 -3.16 -13.95
C VAL A 233 5.03 -2.52 -12.55
N VAL A 234 5.53 -1.30 -12.46
CA VAL A 234 5.73 -0.58 -11.18
C VAL A 234 4.41 -0.41 -10.43
N SER A 235 3.31 -0.14 -11.14
CA SER A 235 1.97 -0.03 -10.54
C SER A 235 1.47 -1.33 -9.89
N LEU A 236 1.97 -2.49 -10.33
CA LEU A 236 1.60 -3.79 -9.77
C LEU A 236 2.34 -4.13 -8.47
N TYR A 237 3.44 -3.42 -8.15
CA TYR A 237 4.28 -3.70 -6.99
C TYR A 237 4.55 -2.46 -6.13
N PRO A 238 3.53 -1.88 -5.47
CA PRO A 238 3.64 -0.60 -4.78
C PRO A 238 4.78 -0.53 -3.75
N LEU A 239 4.96 -1.59 -2.99
CA LEU A 239 5.96 -1.66 -1.92
C LEU A 239 7.40 -1.73 -2.44
N ARG A 240 7.59 -2.06 -3.72
CA ARG A 240 8.91 -2.10 -4.37
C ARG A 240 9.27 -0.76 -5.02
N VAL A 241 8.28 0.09 -5.33
CA VAL A 241 8.48 1.31 -6.13
C VAL A 241 9.53 2.26 -5.54
N PRO A 242 9.54 2.57 -4.24
CA PRO A 242 10.50 3.55 -3.73
C PRO A 242 11.94 3.03 -3.80
N LEU A 243 12.13 1.71 -3.59
CA LEU A 243 13.43 1.07 -3.80
C LEU A 243 13.81 1.04 -5.29
N ILE A 244 12.91 0.67 -6.20
CA ILE A 244 13.18 0.73 -7.66
C ILE A 244 13.61 2.13 -8.08
N ALA A 245 12.90 3.17 -7.63
CA ALA A 245 13.23 4.56 -7.95
C ALA A 245 14.59 4.97 -7.34
N SER A 246 14.86 4.61 -6.09
CA SER A 246 16.16 4.86 -5.44
C SER A 246 17.32 4.20 -6.19
N LEU A 247 17.16 2.94 -6.59
CA LEU A 247 18.16 2.19 -7.36
C LEU A 247 18.38 2.79 -8.76
N THR A 248 17.31 3.30 -9.39
CA THR A 248 17.39 3.98 -10.69
C THR A 248 18.21 5.27 -10.59
N VAL A 249 17.95 6.09 -9.57
CA VAL A 249 18.72 7.31 -9.29
C VAL A 249 20.18 6.98 -9.01
N LYS A 250 20.43 5.96 -8.18
CA LYS A 250 21.80 5.51 -7.84
C LYS A 250 22.57 5.01 -9.06
N ALA A 251 21.94 4.24 -9.95
CA ALA A 251 22.58 3.77 -11.19
C ALA A 251 22.97 4.94 -12.11
N LYS A 252 22.09 5.93 -12.25
CA LYS A 252 22.38 7.17 -12.99
C LYS A 252 23.53 7.97 -12.39
N GLN A 253 23.62 8.06 -11.06
CA GLN A 253 24.73 8.73 -10.38
C GLN A 253 26.05 8.01 -10.63
N ILE A 254 26.07 6.67 -10.52
CA ILE A 254 27.24 5.86 -10.83
C ILE A 254 27.69 6.12 -12.28
N SER A 255 26.78 6.02 -13.26
CA SER A 255 27.14 6.20 -14.66
C SER A 255 27.77 7.56 -14.95
N VAL A 256 27.17 8.63 -14.42
CA VAL A 256 27.67 10.00 -14.60
C VAL A 256 29.05 10.17 -13.96
N SER A 257 29.28 9.63 -12.75
CA SER A 257 30.57 9.82 -12.05
C SER A 257 31.78 9.17 -12.72
N PHE A 258 31.58 8.12 -13.52
CA PHE A 258 32.68 7.36 -14.14
C PHE A 258 32.97 7.79 -15.58
N HIS A 259 31.97 8.26 -16.34
CA HIS A 259 32.12 8.50 -17.78
C HIS A 259 31.53 9.83 -18.25
N HIS A 260 32.00 10.95 -17.71
CA HIS A 260 31.62 12.27 -18.22
C HIS A 260 31.95 12.43 -19.71
N GLY A 261 30.94 12.78 -20.52
CA GLY A 261 31.09 13.14 -21.94
C GLY A 261 31.02 11.98 -22.95
N ASP A 262 30.91 10.72 -22.51
CA ASP A 262 30.66 9.57 -23.39
C ASP A 262 29.27 8.98 -23.07
N GLU A 263 28.27 9.39 -23.85
CA GLU A 263 26.87 9.03 -23.61
C GLU A 263 26.65 7.52 -23.63
N TRP A 264 27.27 6.79 -24.55
CA TRP A 264 27.10 5.34 -24.68
C TRP A 264 27.72 4.56 -23.52
N LYS A 265 28.91 4.96 -23.05
CA LYS A 265 29.50 4.34 -21.85
C LYS A 265 28.71 4.64 -20.59
N GLN A 266 28.16 5.86 -20.47
CA GLN A 266 27.25 6.15 -19.36
C GLN A 266 26.01 5.27 -19.43
N ASP A 267 25.44 5.11 -20.62
CA ASP A 267 24.25 4.31 -20.84
C ASP A 267 24.49 2.83 -20.47
N ALA A 268 25.54 2.23 -21.03
CA ALA A 268 25.96 0.86 -20.71
C ALA A 268 26.19 0.67 -19.19
N LEU A 269 26.94 1.58 -18.55
CA LEU A 269 27.20 1.50 -17.11
C LEU A 269 25.92 1.61 -16.28
N ARG A 270 24.98 2.46 -16.71
CA ARG A 270 23.68 2.65 -16.06
C ARG A 270 22.87 1.35 -16.12
N HIS A 271 22.73 0.73 -17.29
CA HIS A 271 21.98 -0.52 -17.48
C HIS A 271 22.59 -1.68 -16.68
N LEU A 272 23.93 -1.85 -16.76
CA LEU A 272 24.65 -2.87 -15.99
C LEU A 272 24.44 -2.70 -14.47
N SER A 273 24.66 -1.49 -13.95
CA SER A 273 24.56 -1.21 -12.51
C SER A 273 23.12 -1.31 -12.01
N TRP A 274 22.16 -0.81 -12.80
CA TRP A 274 20.74 -0.84 -12.44
C TRP A 274 20.21 -2.27 -12.39
N SER A 275 20.44 -3.06 -13.44
CA SER A 275 20.02 -4.46 -13.52
C SER A 275 20.68 -5.32 -12.43
N TYR A 276 21.97 -5.09 -12.16
CA TYR A 276 22.69 -5.73 -11.07
C TYR A 276 22.04 -5.43 -9.70
N MET A 277 21.78 -4.16 -9.39
CA MET A 277 21.19 -3.78 -8.10
C MET A 277 19.75 -4.29 -7.95
N LEU A 278 18.94 -4.25 -9.01
CA LEU A 278 17.61 -4.84 -9.00
C LEU A 278 17.67 -6.34 -8.73
N THR A 279 18.63 -7.04 -9.36
CA THR A 279 18.83 -8.49 -9.18
C THR A 279 19.25 -8.83 -7.76
N GLN A 280 20.18 -8.07 -7.17
CA GLN A 280 20.56 -8.23 -5.76
C GLN A 280 19.38 -8.00 -4.80
N THR A 281 18.47 -7.08 -5.14
CA THR A 281 17.40 -6.65 -4.23
C THR A 281 16.15 -7.54 -4.35
N PHE A 282 15.78 -7.92 -5.57
CA PHE A 282 14.49 -8.57 -5.86
C PHE A 282 14.61 -9.90 -6.60
N GLY A 283 15.83 -10.32 -6.95
CA GLY A 283 16.08 -11.52 -7.76
C GLY A 283 16.06 -11.24 -9.27
N ALA A 284 16.65 -12.18 -10.03
CA ALA A 284 16.89 -12.04 -11.47
C ALA A 284 15.60 -11.93 -12.29
N GLU A 285 14.58 -12.72 -11.97
CA GLU A 285 13.29 -12.73 -12.69
C GLU A 285 12.59 -11.37 -12.61
N PHE A 286 12.53 -10.78 -11.42
CA PHE A 286 11.90 -9.47 -11.25
C PHE A 286 12.74 -8.36 -11.89
N ALA A 287 14.07 -8.43 -11.78
CA ALA A 287 14.95 -7.48 -12.45
C ALA A 287 14.75 -7.52 -13.97
N LYS A 288 14.64 -8.72 -14.56
CA LYS A 288 14.33 -8.89 -15.98
C LYS A 288 12.98 -8.27 -16.35
N LEU A 289 11.92 -8.55 -15.58
CA LEU A 289 10.60 -7.95 -15.81
C LEU A 289 10.64 -6.41 -15.84
N VAL A 290 11.33 -5.79 -14.88
CA VAL A 290 11.42 -4.32 -14.79
C VAL A 290 12.29 -3.72 -15.89
N THR A 291 13.42 -4.36 -16.22
CA THR A 291 14.35 -3.88 -17.24
C THR A 291 13.78 -4.05 -18.64
N ASP A 292 13.20 -5.21 -18.97
CA ASP A 292 12.56 -5.43 -20.26
C ASP A 292 11.40 -4.44 -20.51
N ALA A 293 10.63 -4.14 -19.48
CA ALA A 293 9.55 -3.16 -19.56
C ALA A 293 10.06 -1.73 -19.84
N GLN A 294 11.28 -1.39 -19.43
CA GLN A 294 11.91 -0.11 -19.77
C GLN A 294 12.35 -0.07 -21.23
N GLU A 295 12.84 -1.18 -21.78
CA GLU A 295 13.31 -1.25 -23.17
C GLU A 295 12.17 -1.20 -24.20
N SER A 296 10.92 -1.23 -23.75
CA SER A 296 9.74 -1.00 -24.59
C SER A 296 9.51 0.49 -24.91
N LYS A 297 10.39 1.39 -24.46
CA LYS A 297 10.26 2.83 -24.66
C LYS A 297 10.25 3.19 -26.16
N PRO A 298 9.29 4.01 -26.63
CA PRO A 298 9.30 4.49 -28.01
C PRO A 298 10.50 5.43 -28.24
N GLY A 299 11.12 5.34 -29.42
CA GLY A 299 12.24 6.18 -29.82
C GLY A 299 13.58 5.44 -29.93
N ASN A 300 13.77 4.35 -29.18
CA ASN A 300 14.99 3.54 -29.31
C ASN A 300 14.99 2.77 -30.63
N THR A 301 16.13 2.82 -31.32
CA THR A 301 16.46 1.99 -32.47
C THR A 301 16.54 0.52 -32.07
N HIS A 302 16.55 -0.38 -33.07
CA HIS A 302 16.70 -1.80 -32.81
C HIS A 302 18.03 -2.13 -32.12
N ASP A 303 19.13 -1.52 -32.55
CA ASP A 303 20.48 -1.81 -32.04
C ASP A 303 20.69 -1.26 -30.62
N GLU A 304 20.14 -0.09 -30.30
CA GLU A 304 20.13 0.43 -28.92
C GLU A 304 19.42 -0.56 -27.98
N ARG A 305 18.22 -1.04 -28.37
CA ARG A 305 17.51 -2.04 -27.57
C ARG A 305 18.34 -3.32 -27.39
N LEU A 306 19.03 -3.78 -28.44
CA LEU A 306 19.90 -4.96 -28.32
C LEU A 306 21.04 -4.76 -27.32
N MET A 307 21.68 -3.58 -27.34
CA MET A 307 22.68 -3.19 -26.36
C MET A 307 22.09 -3.22 -24.94
N ASP A 308 20.93 -2.58 -24.73
CA ASP A 308 20.30 -2.43 -23.43
C ASP A 308 19.86 -3.79 -22.86
N TYR A 309 19.18 -4.62 -23.64
CA TYR A 309 18.80 -5.99 -23.25
C TYR A 309 20.03 -6.82 -22.85
N ASN A 310 21.08 -6.79 -23.66
CA ASN A 310 22.32 -7.53 -23.39
C ASN A 310 22.98 -7.04 -22.09
N ASN A 311 23.16 -5.73 -21.95
CA ASN A 311 23.81 -5.14 -20.78
C ASN A 311 22.98 -5.36 -19.51
N ASN A 312 21.65 -5.30 -19.60
CA ASN A 312 20.78 -5.71 -18.50
C ASN A 312 21.04 -7.18 -18.14
N ALA A 313 21.09 -8.10 -19.10
CA ALA A 313 21.36 -9.52 -18.86
C ALA A 313 22.75 -9.78 -18.23
N VAL A 314 23.80 -9.10 -18.70
CA VAL A 314 25.14 -9.16 -18.09
C VAL A 314 25.11 -8.68 -16.64
N GLY A 315 24.43 -7.57 -16.36
CA GLY A 315 24.27 -7.06 -14.99
C GLY A 315 23.62 -8.08 -14.04
N ARG A 316 22.62 -8.84 -14.52
CA ARG A 316 22.01 -9.94 -13.73
C ARG A 316 22.99 -11.09 -13.51
N ALA A 317 23.72 -11.50 -14.56
CA ALA A 317 24.68 -12.60 -14.49
C ALA A 317 25.81 -12.31 -13.49
N TRP A 318 26.29 -11.07 -13.43
CA TRP A 318 27.33 -10.65 -12.48
C TRP A 318 26.94 -10.82 -11.00
N VAL A 319 25.64 -10.80 -10.66
CA VAL A 319 25.19 -11.14 -9.30
C VAL A 319 25.43 -12.62 -9.00
N ALA A 320 25.13 -13.52 -9.93
CA ALA A 320 25.39 -14.96 -9.77
C ALA A 320 26.89 -15.27 -9.71
N GLU A 321 27.70 -14.50 -10.43
CA GLU A 321 29.18 -14.56 -10.42
C GLU A 321 29.81 -13.90 -9.18
N LYS A 322 29.00 -13.32 -8.28
CA LYS A 322 29.45 -12.65 -7.05
C LYS A 322 30.41 -11.47 -7.31
N VAL A 323 30.30 -10.83 -8.46
CA VAL A 323 30.95 -9.56 -8.75
C VAL A 323 30.48 -8.54 -7.73
N LYS A 324 31.36 -7.66 -7.24
CA LYS A 324 30.97 -6.56 -6.35
C LYS A 324 30.59 -5.33 -7.17
N ILE A 325 29.61 -4.55 -6.72
CA ILE A 325 29.16 -3.33 -7.40
C ILE A 325 30.31 -2.35 -7.74
N GLN A 326 31.34 -2.26 -6.88
CA GLN A 326 32.50 -1.37 -7.10
C GLN A 326 33.40 -1.83 -8.27
N GLN A 327 33.29 -3.09 -8.70
CA GLN A 327 34.07 -3.64 -9.81
C GLN A 327 33.40 -3.40 -11.16
N ILE A 328 32.09 -3.11 -11.18
CA ILE A 328 31.30 -2.95 -12.41
C ILE A 328 31.89 -1.93 -13.39
N PRO A 329 32.31 -0.71 -12.98
CA PRO A 329 32.89 0.25 -13.92
C PRO A 329 34.13 -0.29 -14.66
N ARG A 330 34.97 -1.05 -13.96
CA ARG A 330 36.14 -1.70 -14.55
C ARG A 330 35.71 -2.86 -15.45
N MET A 331 34.81 -3.72 -14.97
CA MET A 331 34.33 -4.88 -15.73
C MET A 331 33.58 -4.48 -16.99
N MET A 332 32.91 -3.34 -17.01
CA MET A 332 32.28 -2.79 -18.22
C MET A 332 33.27 -2.65 -19.38
N LEU A 333 34.53 -2.32 -19.09
CA LEU A 333 35.57 -2.12 -20.10
C LEU A 333 36.34 -3.40 -20.44
N GLU A 334 36.38 -4.36 -19.53
CA GLU A 334 37.20 -5.57 -19.64
C GLU A 334 36.40 -6.81 -20.10
N ASP A 335 35.11 -6.88 -19.75
CA ASP A 335 34.26 -8.04 -20.04
C ASP A 335 33.73 -7.97 -21.47
N ARG A 336 34.15 -8.95 -22.28
CA ARG A 336 33.75 -9.04 -23.69
C ARG A 336 32.26 -9.22 -23.90
N ARG A 337 31.48 -9.60 -22.88
CA ARG A 337 30.02 -9.71 -22.99
C ARG A 337 29.33 -8.36 -23.03
N VAL A 338 29.98 -7.31 -22.51
CA VAL A 338 29.42 -5.95 -22.48
C VAL A 338 29.44 -5.34 -23.87
N VAL A 339 28.37 -4.64 -24.20
CA VAL A 339 28.22 -3.89 -25.46
C VAL A 339 28.29 -2.40 -25.13
N LEU A 340 29.24 -1.69 -25.75
CA LEU A 340 29.53 -0.30 -25.40
C LEU A 340 28.88 0.73 -26.34
N SER A 341 28.31 0.29 -27.46
CA SER A 341 27.55 1.15 -28.37
C SER A 341 26.57 0.34 -29.24
N PRO A 342 25.56 0.99 -29.87
CA PRO A 342 24.66 0.32 -30.81
C PRO A 342 25.39 -0.30 -32.02
N GLU A 343 26.47 0.32 -32.52
CA GLU A 343 27.27 -0.23 -33.61
C GLU A 343 27.96 -1.53 -33.21
N ASP A 344 28.46 -1.60 -31.96
CA ASP A 344 29.03 -2.82 -31.39
C ASP A 344 27.96 -3.93 -31.33
N ALA A 345 26.73 -3.60 -30.87
CA ALA A 345 25.59 -4.53 -30.85
C ALA A 345 25.31 -5.10 -32.25
N ARG A 346 25.23 -4.23 -33.26
CA ARG A 346 24.99 -4.60 -34.66
C ARG A 346 26.09 -5.51 -35.19
N SER A 347 27.35 -5.18 -34.91
CA SER A 347 28.52 -5.93 -35.41
C SER A 347 28.58 -7.36 -34.88
N ARG A 348 28.11 -7.58 -33.65
CA ARG A 348 28.06 -8.90 -33.02
C ARG A 348 26.91 -9.77 -33.51
N GLY A 349 25.80 -9.14 -33.91
CA GLY A 349 24.59 -9.81 -34.34
C GLY A 349 23.77 -10.38 -33.17
N GLU A 350 22.44 -10.37 -33.31
CA GLU A 350 21.48 -10.72 -32.25
C GLU A 350 21.71 -12.12 -31.64
N ALA A 351 22.11 -13.10 -32.45
CA ALA A 351 22.32 -14.49 -32.00
C ALA A 351 23.47 -14.65 -30.98
N ASN A 352 24.37 -13.66 -30.89
CA ASN A 352 25.53 -13.68 -30.01
C ASN A 352 25.35 -12.82 -28.74
N LEU A 353 24.17 -12.20 -28.57
CA LEU A 353 23.86 -11.34 -27.44
C LEU A 353 23.02 -12.08 -26.40
N LEU A 354 23.20 -11.73 -25.13
CA LEU A 354 22.40 -12.24 -24.02
C LEU A 354 21.02 -11.58 -23.98
N ARG A 355 20.00 -12.29 -23.50
CA ARG A 355 18.64 -11.76 -23.28
C ARG A 355 18.14 -12.05 -21.87
#